data_AF-A0A7J6R8M1-F1
#
_entry.id   AF-A0A7J6R8M1-F1
#
_cell.length_a   1.000
_cell.length_b   1.000
_cell.length_c   1.000
_cell.angle_alpha   90.00
_cell.angle_beta   90.00
_cell.angle_gamma   90.00
#
_symmetry.space_group_name_H-M   'P 1'
#
loop_
_entity.id
_entity.type
_entity.pdbx_description
1 polymer ?
#
loop_
_entity_poly.entity_id
_entity_poly.type
_entity_poly.pdbx_seq_one_letter_code
_entity_poly.pdbx_strand_id
1 'polypeptide(L)'
;PNTIPRYIQSINSSIRHFTAAVQVAAAEALMALVVCRPDEVTIDEITKAEADYVKKLEVSDENVAARRGYVLALAVLVRAREAPPRPEVVSLFVREATAWPEHPFSKDVVDAETRRWAVVGLLAVAQKGGSGVAEKVVRALVRCMVIDYATDTRGDVGRWIRQDAARGVSALVALALAGGLSSSWREALLADETLAGLIAASVSRLDHVRVVALRGIEDIAMGRRRQEGGAFALVYESIRKGYEAPPRISLYPPVVAEELTESPTWPTLWAGVLSLYREQPKMSPFLAGLRAIGEFPEARDKLTILSSLVSSAGSLSHAVSRDASAALTHSLKNDDSLRADLAALVLVLRRQITTVAVFPTRADRDGRFAVPWLTTLELLLDRELLSLGEDQVAEVTRAILAECRGSRNVGKLRACAACLSTLHFGMFSVTVEARTAVKETLFGRLLCHGFPKVRHATAKAMYEKSLQCARDVADEETFEMIIETDWTEDKTAWEEVHSKICSRVGVQASADEEAPVSLSAPSHVFGYADFVKEEYR
;
A
#
# COMPACT_ATOMS: atom_id res chain seq x y z
N PRO A 1 -12.48 -49.60 -10.10
CA PRO A 1 -13.00 -49.39 -8.73
C PRO A 1 -11.98 -48.81 -7.72
N ASN A 2 -10.70 -49.25 -7.70
CA ASN A 2 -9.73 -48.86 -6.66
C ASN A 2 -8.70 -47.77 -7.07
N THR A 3 -8.89 -47.09 -8.19
CA THR A 3 -7.87 -46.19 -8.76
C THR A 3 -8.00 -44.75 -8.26
N ILE A 4 -9.23 -44.23 -8.12
CA ILE A 4 -9.50 -42.85 -7.67
C ILE A 4 -8.93 -42.57 -6.27
N PRO A 5 -9.16 -43.42 -5.25
CA PRO A 5 -8.57 -43.19 -3.93
C PRO A 5 -7.04 -43.15 -3.95
N ARG A 6 -6.39 -43.95 -4.81
CA ARG A 6 -4.92 -43.95 -4.98
C ARG A 6 -4.42 -42.67 -5.65
N TYR A 7 -5.16 -42.14 -6.63
CA TYR A 7 -4.85 -40.85 -7.23
C TYR A 7 -4.98 -39.71 -6.21
N ILE A 8 -6.10 -39.66 -5.47
CA ILE A 8 -6.31 -38.67 -4.42
C ILE A 8 -5.20 -38.74 -3.36
N GLN A 9 -4.81 -39.95 -2.94
CA GLN A 9 -3.69 -40.13 -1.99
C GLN A 9 -2.36 -39.58 -2.54
N SER A 10 -2.04 -39.87 -3.80
CA SER A 10 -0.81 -39.40 -4.45
C SER A 10 -0.79 -37.88 -4.63
N ILE A 11 -1.94 -37.32 -5.03
CA ILE A 11 -2.18 -35.87 -5.13
C ILE A 11 -1.99 -35.22 -3.76
N ASN A 12 -2.61 -35.76 -2.70
CA ASN A 12 -2.50 -35.23 -1.34
C ASN A 12 -1.06 -35.23 -0.81
N SER A 13 -0.28 -36.27 -1.11
CA SER A 13 1.15 -36.29 -0.77
C SER A 13 1.92 -35.20 -1.52
N SER A 14 1.59 -34.97 -2.79
CA SER A 14 2.27 -34.01 -3.66
C SER A 14 1.90 -32.56 -3.37
N ILE A 15 0.66 -32.30 -2.93
CA ILE A 15 0.20 -30.98 -2.46
C ILE A 15 1.07 -30.48 -1.31
N ARG A 16 1.53 -31.36 -0.41
CA ARG A 16 2.35 -31.00 0.75
C ARG A 16 3.84 -30.82 0.43
N HIS A 17 4.24 -31.04 -0.82
CA HIS A 17 5.64 -31.02 -1.22
C HIS A 17 6.25 -29.62 -1.07
N PHE A 18 7.53 -29.53 -0.72
CA PHE A 18 8.21 -28.24 -0.52
C PHE A 18 8.45 -27.47 -1.84
N THR A 19 8.54 -28.19 -2.96
CA THR A 19 8.70 -27.60 -4.30
C THR A 19 7.36 -27.13 -4.89
N ALA A 20 7.25 -25.83 -5.15
CA ALA A 20 6.03 -25.22 -5.68
C ALA A 20 5.57 -25.81 -7.04
N ALA A 21 6.50 -26.17 -7.94
CA ALA A 21 6.16 -26.82 -9.21
C ALA A 21 5.38 -28.14 -9.01
N VAL A 22 5.76 -28.93 -8.00
CA VAL A 22 5.09 -30.18 -7.64
C VAL A 22 3.70 -29.91 -7.08
N GLN A 23 3.56 -28.88 -6.24
CA GLN A 23 2.26 -28.47 -5.69
C GLN A 23 1.30 -28.00 -6.77
N VAL A 24 1.79 -27.19 -7.72
CA VAL A 24 1.01 -26.72 -8.88
C VAL A 24 0.56 -27.91 -9.73
N ALA A 25 1.46 -28.82 -10.09
CA ALA A 25 1.10 -30.01 -10.86
C ALA A 25 0.07 -30.88 -10.13
N ALA A 26 0.21 -31.05 -8.82
CA ALA A 26 -0.74 -31.81 -8.00
C ALA A 26 -2.13 -31.13 -7.95
N ALA A 27 -2.18 -29.81 -7.80
CA ALA A 27 -3.41 -29.05 -7.78
C ALA A 27 -4.12 -29.07 -9.15
N GLU A 28 -3.37 -28.99 -10.26
CA GLU A 28 -3.93 -29.13 -11.60
C GLU A 28 -4.46 -30.54 -11.86
N ALA A 29 -3.76 -31.57 -11.38
CA ALA A 29 -4.25 -32.95 -11.43
C ALA A 29 -5.53 -33.13 -10.62
N LEU A 30 -5.63 -32.49 -9.44
CA LEU A 30 -6.85 -32.47 -8.63
C LEU A 30 -8.01 -31.80 -9.37
N MET A 31 -7.76 -30.65 -10.00
CA MET A 31 -8.77 -29.97 -10.82
C MET A 31 -9.24 -30.86 -11.98
N ALA A 32 -8.32 -31.48 -12.71
CA ALA A 32 -8.64 -32.38 -13.83
C ALA A 32 -9.46 -33.59 -13.37
N LEU A 33 -9.14 -34.14 -12.20
CA LEU A 33 -9.87 -35.25 -11.60
C LEU A 33 -11.33 -34.88 -11.32
N VAL A 34 -11.57 -33.71 -10.75
CA VAL A 34 -12.93 -33.20 -10.45
C VAL A 34 -13.71 -32.85 -11.72
N VAL A 35 -13.07 -32.17 -12.68
CA VAL A 35 -13.75 -31.68 -13.89
C VAL A 35 -14.00 -32.79 -14.91
N CYS A 36 -13.03 -33.67 -15.14
CA CYS A 36 -13.10 -34.66 -16.23
C CYS A 36 -13.67 -36.00 -15.79
N ARG A 37 -13.80 -36.27 -14.49
CA ARG A 37 -14.33 -37.54 -13.97
C ARG A 37 -15.40 -37.33 -12.88
N PRO A 38 -16.45 -36.52 -13.15
CA PRO A 38 -17.49 -36.22 -12.16
C PRO A 38 -18.26 -37.45 -11.68
N ASP A 39 -18.35 -38.51 -12.49
CA ASP A 39 -19.02 -39.76 -12.12
C ASP A 39 -18.14 -40.71 -11.30
N GLU A 40 -16.81 -40.55 -11.35
CA GLU A 40 -15.86 -41.40 -10.63
C GLU A 40 -15.42 -40.79 -9.29
N VAL A 41 -15.60 -39.48 -9.11
CA VAL A 41 -15.19 -38.72 -7.93
C VAL A 41 -16.45 -38.15 -7.29
N THR A 42 -16.85 -38.73 -6.16
CA THR A 42 -18.08 -38.31 -5.49
C THR A 42 -17.93 -36.92 -4.86
N ILE A 43 -19.04 -36.18 -4.77
CA ILE A 43 -19.10 -34.89 -4.07
C ILE A 43 -18.64 -35.06 -2.60
N ASP A 44 -18.93 -36.21 -1.99
CA ASP A 44 -18.52 -36.53 -0.61
C ASP A 44 -17.01 -36.68 -0.48
N GLU A 45 -16.33 -37.31 -1.44
CA GLU A 45 -14.86 -37.42 -1.46
C GLU A 45 -14.18 -36.05 -1.57
N ILE A 46 -14.72 -35.18 -2.43
CA ILE A 46 -14.22 -33.80 -2.58
C ILE A 46 -14.46 -33.00 -1.30
N THR A 47 -15.67 -33.09 -0.75
CA THR A 47 -16.05 -32.38 0.48
C THR A 47 -15.19 -32.83 1.66
N LYS A 48 -14.90 -34.14 1.75
CA LYS A 48 -13.98 -34.68 2.74
C LYS A 48 -12.56 -34.16 2.56
N ALA A 49 -12.04 -34.13 1.33
CA ALA A 49 -10.72 -33.58 1.04
C ALA A 49 -10.62 -32.09 1.41
N GLU A 50 -11.63 -31.28 1.07
CA GLU A 50 -11.70 -29.88 1.49
C GLU A 50 -11.71 -29.72 3.01
N ALA A 51 -12.53 -30.51 3.72
CA ALA A 51 -12.60 -30.47 5.17
C ALA A 51 -11.26 -30.87 5.83
N ASP A 52 -10.57 -31.86 5.25
CA ASP A 52 -9.23 -32.27 5.69
C ASP A 52 -8.21 -31.14 5.50
N TYR A 53 -8.23 -30.43 4.36
CA TYR A 53 -7.35 -29.28 4.12
C TYR A 53 -7.62 -28.12 5.08
N VAL A 54 -8.90 -27.78 5.30
CA VAL A 54 -9.31 -26.75 6.27
C VAL A 54 -8.79 -27.12 7.66
N LYS A 55 -9.03 -28.36 8.10
CA LYS A 55 -8.55 -28.85 9.41
C LYS A 55 -7.03 -28.75 9.54
N LYS A 56 -6.28 -29.03 8.48
CA LYS A 56 -4.81 -28.90 8.48
C LYS A 56 -4.35 -27.44 8.56
N LEU A 57 -5.07 -26.54 7.93
CA LEU A 57 -4.78 -25.10 7.98
C LEU A 57 -5.10 -24.47 9.34
N GLU A 58 -5.91 -25.12 10.18
CA GLU A 58 -6.13 -24.73 11.58
C GLU A 58 -5.02 -25.19 12.54
N VAL A 59 -4.09 -26.04 12.08
CA VAL A 59 -2.94 -26.46 12.89
C VAL A 59 -1.88 -25.34 12.88
N SER A 60 -1.53 -24.84 14.07
CA SER A 60 -0.69 -23.65 14.25
C SER A 60 0.76 -23.85 13.79
N ASP A 61 1.30 -25.07 13.93
CA ASP A 61 2.65 -25.48 13.54
C ASP A 61 2.69 -26.22 12.20
N GLU A 62 1.60 -26.19 11.41
CA GLU A 62 1.61 -26.78 10.08
C GLU A 62 2.67 -26.12 9.19
N ASN A 63 3.40 -26.97 8.47
CA ASN A 63 4.53 -26.52 7.67
C ASN A 63 4.07 -25.51 6.61
N VAL A 64 4.81 -24.40 6.46
CA VAL A 64 4.47 -23.32 5.53
C VAL A 64 4.29 -23.80 4.09
N ALA A 65 5.12 -24.73 3.62
CA ALA A 65 4.93 -25.31 2.28
C ALA A 65 3.65 -26.14 2.20
N ALA A 66 3.35 -26.94 3.22
CA ALA A 66 2.08 -27.68 3.26
C ALA A 66 0.87 -26.72 3.27
N ARG A 67 0.90 -25.65 4.08
CA ARG A 67 -0.14 -24.60 4.09
C ARG A 67 -0.36 -24.01 2.70
N ARG A 68 0.72 -23.63 2.01
CA ARG A 68 0.68 -23.13 0.63
C ARG A 68 -0.02 -24.10 -0.31
N GLY A 69 0.32 -25.38 -0.21
CA GLY A 69 -0.30 -26.45 -0.98
C GLY A 69 -1.79 -26.60 -0.72
N TYR A 70 -2.19 -26.61 0.55
CA TYR A 70 -3.60 -26.74 0.93
C TYR A 70 -4.44 -25.55 0.45
N VAL A 71 -3.93 -24.32 0.57
CA VAL A 71 -4.63 -23.12 0.06
C VAL A 71 -4.76 -23.17 -1.46
N LEU A 72 -3.69 -23.56 -2.18
CA LEU A 72 -3.73 -23.77 -3.63
C LEU A 72 -4.75 -24.85 -4.02
N ALA A 73 -4.76 -25.98 -3.32
CA ALA A 73 -5.70 -27.09 -3.56
C ALA A 73 -7.15 -26.65 -3.35
N LEU A 74 -7.44 -25.89 -2.28
CA LEU A 74 -8.77 -25.32 -2.05
C LEU A 74 -9.16 -24.35 -3.18
N ALA A 75 -8.24 -23.49 -3.64
CA ALA A 75 -8.54 -22.51 -4.69
C ALA A 75 -8.93 -23.19 -6.01
N VAL A 76 -8.20 -24.24 -6.40
CA VAL A 76 -8.54 -25.02 -7.61
C VAL A 76 -9.83 -25.82 -7.45
N LEU A 77 -10.10 -26.37 -6.25
CA LEU A 77 -11.34 -27.10 -5.98
C LEU A 77 -12.57 -26.19 -6.07
N VAL A 78 -12.51 -25.00 -5.46
CA VAL A 78 -13.58 -23.99 -5.58
C VAL A 78 -13.83 -23.65 -7.04
N ARG A 79 -12.77 -23.51 -7.86
CA ARG A 79 -12.95 -23.25 -9.29
C ARG A 79 -13.55 -24.43 -10.04
N ALA A 80 -13.18 -25.66 -9.68
CA ALA A 80 -13.54 -26.90 -10.37
C ALA A 80 -14.99 -27.33 -10.12
N ARG A 81 -15.48 -27.20 -8.89
CA ARG A 81 -16.83 -27.65 -8.49
C ARG A 81 -17.94 -26.74 -9.00
N GLU A 82 -19.11 -27.29 -9.25
CA GLU A 82 -20.31 -26.49 -9.60
C GLU A 82 -20.97 -25.83 -8.39
N ALA A 83 -20.98 -26.51 -7.25
CA ALA A 83 -21.59 -25.98 -6.03
C ALA A 83 -20.80 -24.79 -5.45
N PRO A 84 -21.47 -23.81 -4.81
CA PRO A 84 -20.81 -22.66 -4.21
C PRO A 84 -19.84 -23.08 -3.09
N PRO A 85 -18.80 -22.27 -2.81
CA PRO A 85 -17.83 -22.54 -1.75
C PRO A 85 -18.48 -22.48 -0.37
N ARG A 86 -18.02 -23.33 0.55
CA ARG A 86 -18.49 -23.34 1.94
C ARG A 86 -18.01 -22.07 2.68
N PRO A 87 -18.80 -21.49 3.60
CA PRO A 87 -18.44 -20.25 4.30
C PRO A 87 -17.11 -20.31 5.06
N GLU A 88 -16.74 -21.49 5.59
CA GLU A 88 -15.45 -21.73 6.24
C GLU A 88 -14.27 -21.58 5.26
N VAL A 89 -14.42 -22.05 4.01
CA VAL A 89 -13.39 -21.93 2.96
C VAL A 89 -13.24 -20.47 2.55
N VAL A 90 -14.35 -19.74 2.40
CA VAL A 90 -14.32 -18.30 2.11
C VAL A 90 -13.61 -17.54 3.23
N SER A 91 -13.96 -17.83 4.49
CA SER A 91 -13.35 -17.17 5.65
C SER A 91 -11.87 -17.50 5.78
N LEU A 92 -11.47 -18.71 5.42
CA LEU A 92 -10.06 -19.11 5.33
C LEU A 92 -9.33 -18.31 4.26
N PHE A 93 -9.87 -18.19 3.04
CA PHE A 93 -9.21 -17.38 2.01
C PHE A 93 -9.09 -15.91 2.41
N VAL A 94 -10.11 -15.34 3.06
CA VAL A 94 -10.03 -13.98 3.60
C VAL A 94 -8.89 -13.90 4.62
N ARG A 95 -8.84 -14.80 5.61
CA ARG A 95 -7.77 -14.84 6.62
C ARG A 95 -6.39 -14.94 5.99
N GLU A 96 -6.18 -15.91 5.11
CA GLU A 96 -4.86 -16.18 4.52
C GLU A 96 -4.45 -15.07 3.56
N ALA A 97 -5.36 -14.52 2.74
CA ALA A 97 -5.05 -13.40 1.84
C ALA A 97 -4.69 -12.12 2.62
N THR A 98 -5.36 -11.88 3.74
CA THR A 98 -5.13 -10.71 4.60
C THR A 98 -4.30 -11.03 5.84
N ALA A 99 -3.54 -12.13 5.83
CA ALA A 99 -2.76 -12.64 6.97
C ALA A 99 -1.62 -11.71 7.42
N TRP A 100 -1.43 -10.60 6.73
CA TRP A 100 -0.41 -9.63 7.02
C TRP A 100 -1.05 -8.32 7.56
N PRO A 101 -0.47 -7.70 8.61
CA PRO A 101 0.80 -8.04 9.28
C PRO A 101 0.68 -9.15 10.33
N GLU A 102 -0.54 -9.53 10.71
CA GLU A 102 -0.81 -10.46 11.79
C GLU A 102 -1.64 -11.63 11.30
N HIS A 103 -1.22 -12.84 11.69
CA HIS A 103 -1.98 -14.06 11.50
C HIS A 103 -2.37 -14.63 12.87
N PRO A 104 -3.56 -15.21 13.04
CA PRO A 104 -4.03 -15.70 14.34
C PRO A 104 -3.12 -16.72 15.05
N PHE A 105 -2.24 -17.41 14.32
CA PHE A 105 -1.33 -18.40 14.88
C PHE A 105 0.06 -17.85 15.21
N SER A 106 0.74 -17.25 14.22
CA SER A 106 2.09 -16.67 14.37
C SER A 106 2.42 -15.85 13.14
N LYS A 107 3.35 -14.89 13.27
CA LYS A 107 3.97 -14.21 12.13
C LYS A 107 4.77 -15.17 11.23
N ASP A 108 5.24 -16.31 11.76
CA ASP A 108 6.13 -17.23 11.03
C ASP A 108 5.39 -18.03 9.96
N VAL A 109 4.05 -18.11 10.05
CA VAL A 109 3.22 -18.76 9.03
C VAL A 109 2.78 -17.80 7.91
N VAL A 110 3.11 -16.50 8.03
CA VAL A 110 2.74 -15.46 7.07
C VAL A 110 3.64 -15.55 5.83
N ASP A 111 3.27 -16.44 4.90
CA ASP A 111 3.98 -16.65 3.64
C ASP A 111 3.30 -15.94 2.48
N ALA A 112 4.08 -15.17 1.71
CA ALA A 112 3.59 -14.40 0.57
C ALA A 112 2.91 -15.30 -0.47
N GLU A 113 3.44 -16.50 -0.74
CA GLU A 113 2.87 -17.39 -1.76
C GLU A 113 1.53 -18.00 -1.30
N THR A 114 1.41 -18.36 -0.02
CA THR A 114 0.12 -18.74 0.58
C THR A 114 -0.91 -17.63 0.41
N ARG A 115 -0.54 -16.36 0.66
CA ARG A 115 -1.44 -15.21 0.47
C ARG A 115 -1.84 -15.04 -1.00
N ARG A 116 -0.92 -15.22 -1.94
CA ARG A 116 -1.20 -15.16 -3.39
C ARG A 116 -2.20 -16.22 -3.81
N TRP A 117 -2.05 -17.46 -3.35
CA TRP A 117 -3.03 -18.51 -3.62
C TRP A 117 -4.37 -18.25 -2.94
N ALA A 118 -4.38 -17.61 -1.78
CA ALA A 118 -5.62 -17.18 -1.14
C ALA A 118 -6.34 -16.08 -1.94
N VAL A 119 -5.60 -15.10 -2.51
CA VAL A 119 -6.15 -14.12 -3.46
C VAL A 119 -6.77 -14.83 -4.66
N VAL A 120 -6.07 -15.81 -5.25
CA VAL A 120 -6.63 -16.63 -6.32
C VAL A 120 -7.91 -17.37 -5.88
N GLY A 121 -7.94 -17.90 -4.66
CA GLY A 121 -9.13 -18.50 -4.06
C GLY A 121 -10.30 -17.52 -3.95
N LEU A 122 -10.06 -16.29 -3.50
CA LEU A 122 -11.07 -15.22 -3.47
C LEU A 122 -11.62 -14.89 -4.87
N LEU A 123 -10.77 -14.88 -5.89
CA LEU A 123 -11.20 -14.70 -7.28
C LEU A 123 -12.05 -15.88 -7.78
N ALA A 124 -11.72 -17.12 -7.38
CA ALA A 124 -12.55 -18.29 -7.66
C ALA A 124 -13.94 -18.16 -7.01
N VAL A 125 -13.99 -17.74 -5.74
CA VAL A 125 -15.23 -17.47 -5.01
C VAL A 125 -16.07 -16.43 -5.73
N ALA A 126 -15.48 -15.31 -6.15
CA ALA A 126 -16.19 -14.25 -6.86
C ALA A 126 -16.81 -14.72 -8.19
N GLN A 127 -16.12 -15.58 -8.93
CA GLN A 127 -16.63 -16.11 -10.20
C GLN A 127 -17.67 -17.22 -10.04
N LYS A 128 -17.59 -18.02 -8.96
CA LYS A 128 -18.61 -19.03 -8.65
C LYS A 128 -19.85 -18.42 -7.98
N GLY A 129 -19.69 -17.25 -7.38
CA GLY A 129 -20.74 -16.60 -6.62
C GLY A 129 -20.90 -17.20 -5.23
N GLY A 130 -22.00 -16.82 -4.58
CA GLY A 130 -22.29 -17.18 -3.19
C GLY A 130 -23.10 -16.07 -2.53
N SER A 131 -24.16 -16.45 -1.81
CA SER A 131 -24.99 -15.47 -1.10
C SER A 131 -24.27 -14.96 0.15
N GLY A 132 -24.35 -13.65 0.41
CA GLY A 132 -23.86 -13.04 1.64
C GLY A 132 -22.34 -12.96 1.80
N VAL A 133 -21.54 -13.24 0.76
CA VAL A 133 -20.06 -13.21 0.85
C VAL A 133 -19.38 -12.15 -0.02
N ALA A 134 -20.13 -11.49 -0.92
CA ALA A 134 -19.59 -10.57 -1.91
C ALA A 134 -18.79 -9.42 -1.28
N GLU A 135 -19.40 -8.67 -0.36
CA GLU A 135 -18.77 -7.54 0.33
C GLU A 135 -17.49 -7.96 1.06
N LYS A 136 -17.54 -9.05 1.83
CA LYS A 136 -16.38 -9.58 2.57
C LYS A 136 -15.21 -9.92 1.64
N VAL A 137 -15.50 -10.56 0.50
CA VAL A 137 -14.49 -10.96 -0.48
C VAL A 137 -13.91 -9.76 -1.21
N VAL A 138 -14.76 -8.85 -1.69
CA VAL A 138 -14.31 -7.64 -2.39
C VAL A 138 -13.47 -6.76 -1.46
N ARG A 139 -13.91 -6.54 -0.22
CA ARG A 139 -13.14 -5.79 0.79
C ARG A 139 -11.77 -6.44 1.06
N ALA A 140 -11.70 -7.77 1.14
CA ALA A 140 -10.43 -8.48 1.29
C ALA A 140 -9.50 -8.29 0.09
N LEU A 141 -10.03 -8.33 -1.14
CA LEU A 141 -9.27 -8.08 -2.37
C LEU A 141 -8.78 -6.62 -2.46
N VAL A 142 -9.64 -5.64 -2.13
CA VAL A 142 -9.26 -4.21 -2.07
C VAL A 142 -8.19 -3.99 -1.02
N ARG A 143 -8.32 -4.60 0.17
CA ARG A 143 -7.29 -4.59 1.21
C ARG A 143 -5.96 -5.13 0.66
N CYS A 144 -5.96 -6.30 0.02
CA CYS A 144 -4.76 -6.87 -0.60
C CYS A 144 -4.12 -5.94 -1.64
N MET A 145 -4.92 -5.22 -2.42
CA MET A 145 -4.46 -4.29 -3.46
C MET A 145 -3.78 -3.03 -2.90
N VAL A 146 -4.33 -2.47 -1.81
CA VAL A 146 -3.91 -1.16 -1.31
C VAL A 146 -2.87 -1.26 -0.20
N ILE A 147 -3.01 -2.22 0.72
CA ILE A 147 -2.31 -2.16 2.00
C ILE A 147 -1.24 -3.24 2.23
N ASP A 148 -1.02 -4.22 1.36
CA ASP A 148 0.02 -5.24 1.59
C ASP A 148 1.43 -4.69 1.30
N TYR A 149 2.13 -4.26 2.36
CA TYR A 149 3.51 -3.76 2.32
C TYR A 149 4.52 -4.77 2.90
N ALA A 150 4.19 -6.06 2.89
CA ALA A 150 5.04 -7.10 3.46
C ALA A 150 6.42 -7.19 2.81
N THR A 151 7.41 -7.50 3.63
CA THR A 151 8.80 -7.77 3.22
C THR A 151 9.27 -9.12 3.72
N ASP A 152 10.13 -9.76 2.94
CA ASP A 152 10.95 -10.88 3.38
C ASP A 152 12.36 -10.79 2.78
N THR A 153 13.14 -11.87 2.87
CA THR A 153 14.51 -11.94 2.33
C THR A 153 14.60 -11.75 0.81
N ARG A 154 13.48 -11.88 0.08
CA ARG A 154 13.34 -11.65 -1.37
C ARG A 154 12.95 -10.21 -1.70
N GLY A 155 12.76 -9.37 -0.69
CA GLY A 155 12.42 -7.94 -0.81
C GLY A 155 10.94 -7.66 -0.56
N ASP A 156 10.36 -6.74 -1.33
CA ASP A 156 8.95 -6.38 -1.22
C ASP A 156 8.07 -7.47 -1.84
N VAL A 157 7.64 -8.42 -1.02
CA VAL A 157 6.77 -9.52 -1.45
C VAL A 157 5.30 -9.14 -1.43
N GLY A 158 4.92 -8.12 -0.64
CA GLY A 158 3.58 -7.52 -0.67
C GLY A 158 3.21 -6.99 -2.06
N ARG A 159 4.19 -6.52 -2.83
CA ARG A 159 3.99 -6.12 -4.24
C ARG A 159 3.31 -7.20 -5.09
N TRP A 160 3.56 -8.49 -4.83
CA TRP A 160 2.99 -9.58 -5.61
C TRP A 160 1.50 -9.71 -5.33
N ILE A 161 1.13 -9.69 -4.05
CA ILE A 161 -0.26 -9.72 -3.60
C ILE A 161 -1.02 -8.51 -4.18
N ARG A 162 -0.42 -7.31 -4.11
CA ARG A 162 -1.02 -6.08 -4.66
C ARG A 162 -1.25 -6.15 -6.17
N GLN A 163 -0.30 -6.69 -6.93
CA GLN A 163 -0.43 -6.87 -8.38
C GLN A 163 -1.52 -7.88 -8.73
N ASP A 164 -1.54 -9.01 -8.03
CA ASP A 164 -2.50 -10.09 -8.28
C ASP A 164 -3.92 -9.64 -7.92
N ALA A 165 -4.09 -8.93 -6.80
CA ALA A 165 -5.35 -8.32 -6.41
C ALA A 165 -5.79 -7.23 -7.40
N ALA A 166 -4.93 -6.30 -7.81
CA ALA A 166 -5.27 -5.29 -8.81
C ALA A 166 -5.72 -5.92 -10.13
N ARG A 167 -4.96 -6.91 -10.64
CA ARG A 167 -5.30 -7.63 -11.87
C ARG A 167 -6.64 -8.37 -11.76
N GLY A 168 -6.87 -9.04 -10.64
CA GLY A 168 -8.10 -9.79 -10.38
C GLY A 168 -9.32 -8.89 -10.22
N VAL A 169 -9.22 -7.84 -9.40
CA VAL A 169 -10.28 -6.85 -9.17
C VAL A 169 -10.66 -6.15 -10.47
N SER A 170 -9.70 -5.70 -11.29
CA SER A 170 -10.03 -5.08 -12.57
C SER A 170 -10.79 -6.02 -13.51
N ALA A 171 -10.39 -7.30 -13.55
CA ALA A 171 -11.10 -8.31 -14.33
C ALA A 171 -12.51 -8.62 -13.80
N LEU A 172 -12.70 -8.61 -12.48
CA LEU A 172 -14.02 -8.79 -11.86
C LEU A 172 -14.95 -7.59 -12.11
N VAL A 173 -14.43 -6.36 -12.05
CA VAL A 173 -15.19 -5.15 -12.40
C VAL A 173 -15.64 -5.21 -13.86
N ALA A 174 -14.72 -5.53 -14.79
CA ALA A 174 -15.07 -5.72 -16.20
C ALA A 174 -16.15 -6.81 -16.40
N LEU A 175 -16.08 -7.90 -15.62
CA LEU A 175 -17.07 -8.97 -15.64
C LEU A 175 -18.44 -8.53 -15.11
N ALA A 176 -18.48 -7.77 -14.00
CA ALA A 176 -19.70 -7.26 -13.39
C ALA A 176 -20.50 -6.37 -14.35
N LEU A 177 -19.80 -5.56 -15.14
CA LEU A 177 -20.40 -4.64 -16.12
C LEU A 177 -21.03 -5.39 -17.28
N ALA A 178 -20.40 -6.48 -17.70
CA ALA A 178 -20.89 -7.35 -18.76
C ALA A 178 -22.09 -8.23 -18.32
N GLY A 179 -22.66 -7.98 -17.13
CA GLY A 179 -23.75 -8.78 -16.57
C GLY A 179 -23.33 -10.18 -16.13
N GLY A 180 -22.02 -10.46 -16.04
CA GLY A 180 -21.50 -11.79 -15.71
C GLY A 180 -21.51 -12.15 -14.23
N LEU A 181 -22.01 -11.26 -13.35
CA LEU A 181 -22.07 -11.45 -11.90
C LEU A 181 -23.46 -11.03 -11.36
N SER A 182 -23.85 -11.57 -10.21
CA SER A 182 -25.11 -11.19 -9.55
C SER A 182 -25.10 -9.73 -9.07
N SER A 183 -26.28 -9.20 -8.75
CA SER A 183 -26.44 -7.82 -8.26
C SER A 183 -25.58 -7.52 -7.03
N SER A 184 -25.55 -8.42 -6.05
CA SER A 184 -24.74 -8.26 -4.83
C SER A 184 -23.23 -8.15 -5.10
N TRP A 185 -22.71 -8.92 -6.06
CA TRP A 185 -21.31 -8.83 -6.48
C TRP A 185 -21.04 -7.56 -7.28
N ARG A 186 -21.97 -7.17 -8.15
CA ARG A 186 -21.88 -5.92 -8.91
C ARG A 186 -21.86 -4.70 -7.99
N GLU A 187 -22.72 -4.67 -6.99
CA GLU A 187 -22.77 -3.61 -5.98
C GLU A 187 -21.46 -3.51 -5.20
N ALA A 188 -20.95 -4.63 -4.68
CA ALA A 188 -19.68 -4.66 -3.96
C ALA A 188 -18.50 -4.21 -4.84
N LEU A 189 -18.43 -4.67 -6.09
CA LEU A 189 -17.33 -4.34 -7.01
C LEU A 189 -17.39 -2.90 -7.55
N LEU A 190 -18.57 -2.31 -7.66
CA LEU A 190 -18.77 -0.94 -8.11
C LEU A 190 -18.86 0.06 -6.94
N ALA A 191 -18.50 -0.35 -5.73
CA ALA A 191 -18.35 0.55 -4.60
C ALA A 191 -17.18 1.53 -4.79
N ASP A 192 -17.31 2.71 -4.21
CA ASP A 192 -16.32 3.79 -4.29
C ASP A 192 -14.94 3.35 -3.77
N GLU A 193 -14.90 2.53 -2.71
CA GLU A 193 -13.64 1.98 -2.15
C GLU A 193 -12.85 1.14 -3.17
N THR A 194 -13.54 0.44 -4.07
CA THR A 194 -12.91 -0.37 -5.11
C THR A 194 -12.25 0.54 -6.16
N LEU A 195 -12.95 1.60 -6.56
CA LEU A 195 -12.41 2.60 -7.49
C LEU A 195 -11.23 3.37 -6.88
N ALA A 196 -11.35 3.81 -5.62
CA ALA A 196 -10.29 4.47 -4.88
C ALA A 196 -9.04 3.58 -4.77
N GLY A 197 -9.22 2.29 -4.49
CA GLY A 197 -8.15 1.31 -4.44
C GLY A 197 -7.44 1.11 -5.79
N LEU A 198 -8.19 1.06 -6.90
CA LEU A 198 -7.62 0.98 -8.25
C LEU A 198 -6.81 2.22 -8.61
N ILE A 199 -7.33 3.42 -8.29
CA ILE A 199 -6.62 4.69 -8.52
C ILE A 199 -5.35 4.75 -7.66
N ALA A 200 -5.44 4.42 -6.38
CA ALA A 200 -4.29 4.36 -5.48
C ALA A 200 -3.21 3.41 -6.01
N ALA A 201 -3.59 2.24 -6.53
CA ALA A 201 -2.67 1.31 -7.17
C ALA A 201 -2.05 1.90 -8.46
N SER A 202 -2.83 2.64 -9.26
CA SER A 202 -2.40 3.30 -10.51
C SER A 202 -1.44 4.48 -10.31
N VAL A 203 -1.40 5.05 -9.09
CA VAL A 203 -0.45 6.11 -8.69
C VAL A 203 0.58 5.60 -7.69
N SER A 204 0.73 4.28 -7.57
CA SER A 204 1.69 3.64 -6.69
C SER A 204 3.13 3.94 -7.11
N ARG A 205 4.03 4.02 -6.12
CA ARG A 205 5.48 4.14 -6.36
C ARG A 205 6.10 2.89 -6.99
N LEU A 206 5.42 1.74 -6.92
CA LEU A 206 5.88 0.47 -7.44
C LEU A 206 5.41 0.30 -8.89
N ASP A 207 6.33 0.36 -9.84
CA ASP A 207 6.04 0.32 -11.28
C ASP A 207 5.19 -0.89 -11.69
N HIS A 208 5.50 -2.07 -11.17
CA HIS A 208 4.74 -3.28 -11.47
C HIS A 208 3.28 -3.23 -10.99
N VAL A 209 3.01 -2.62 -9.82
CA VAL A 209 1.64 -2.42 -9.32
C VAL A 209 0.93 -1.38 -10.19
N ARG A 210 1.61 -0.25 -10.44
CA ARG A 210 1.11 0.87 -11.22
C ARG A 210 0.69 0.48 -12.64
N VAL A 211 1.56 -0.23 -13.37
CA VAL A 211 1.29 -0.66 -14.75
C VAL A 211 0.11 -1.63 -14.82
N VAL A 212 -0.01 -2.54 -13.85
CA VAL A 212 -1.13 -3.49 -13.81
C VAL A 212 -2.45 -2.77 -13.55
N ALA A 213 -2.48 -1.87 -12.58
CA ALA A 213 -3.68 -1.08 -12.25
C ALA A 213 -4.08 -0.16 -13.41
N LEU A 214 -3.12 0.51 -14.06
CA LEU A 214 -3.42 1.39 -15.21
C LEU A 214 -4.02 0.62 -16.38
N ARG A 215 -3.44 -0.52 -16.76
CA ARG A 215 -4.02 -1.39 -17.79
C ARG A 215 -5.42 -1.87 -17.41
N GLY A 216 -5.64 -2.16 -16.13
CA GLY A 216 -6.95 -2.54 -15.62
C GLY A 216 -7.98 -1.41 -15.73
N ILE A 217 -7.61 -0.18 -15.34
CA ILE A 217 -8.46 1.02 -15.48
C ILE A 217 -8.75 1.31 -16.96
N GLU A 218 -7.76 1.19 -17.84
CA GLU A 218 -7.94 1.35 -19.29
C GLU A 218 -8.92 0.31 -19.85
N ASP A 219 -8.75 -0.97 -19.49
CA ASP A 219 -9.66 -2.04 -19.93
C ASP A 219 -11.09 -1.79 -19.44
N ILE A 220 -11.26 -1.38 -18.17
CA ILE A 220 -12.53 -0.96 -17.57
C ILE A 220 -13.13 0.23 -18.34
N ALA A 221 -12.37 1.30 -18.52
CA ALA A 221 -12.82 2.54 -19.16
C ALA A 221 -13.22 2.33 -20.63
N MET A 222 -12.54 1.41 -21.33
CA MET A 222 -12.83 1.06 -22.72
C MET A 222 -13.88 -0.04 -22.86
N GLY A 223 -14.38 -0.62 -21.75
CA GLY A 223 -15.29 -1.75 -21.81
C GLY A 223 -14.67 -3.01 -22.44
N ARG A 224 -13.35 -3.16 -22.39
CA ARG A 224 -12.66 -4.35 -22.90
C ARG A 224 -12.82 -5.49 -21.89
N ARG A 225 -13.39 -6.60 -22.33
CA ARG A 225 -13.49 -7.80 -21.50
C ARG A 225 -12.40 -8.79 -21.92
N ARG A 226 -11.71 -9.34 -20.92
CA ARG A 226 -10.87 -10.55 -21.11
C ARG A 226 -11.74 -11.75 -20.77
N GLN A 227 -12.49 -12.25 -21.75
CA GLN A 227 -13.29 -13.46 -21.60
C GLN A 227 -12.42 -14.66 -21.91
N GLU A 228 -11.92 -15.33 -20.86
CA GLU A 228 -11.98 -16.79 -20.70
C GLU A 228 -11.11 -17.23 -19.52
N GLY A 229 -11.62 -18.17 -18.71
CA GLY A 229 -11.10 -18.49 -17.37
C GLY A 229 -11.33 -17.41 -16.30
N GLY A 230 -11.48 -16.14 -16.73
CA GLY A 230 -11.81 -14.94 -15.95
C GLY A 230 -10.75 -14.56 -14.92
N ALA A 231 -11.12 -13.81 -13.89
CA ALA A 231 -10.17 -13.23 -12.94
C ALA A 231 -9.24 -14.27 -12.28
N PHE A 232 -9.77 -15.45 -11.92
CA PHE A 232 -9.01 -16.59 -11.42
C PHE A 232 -7.90 -17.01 -12.40
N ALA A 233 -8.25 -17.35 -13.64
CA ALA A 233 -7.28 -17.89 -14.58
C ALA A 233 -6.20 -16.88 -14.94
N LEU A 234 -6.59 -15.61 -15.11
CA LEU A 234 -5.69 -14.51 -15.41
C LEU A 234 -4.59 -14.36 -14.34
N VAL A 235 -4.96 -14.43 -13.07
CA VAL A 235 -4.01 -14.31 -11.96
C VAL A 235 -3.26 -15.62 -11.72
N TYR A 236 -3.96 -16.76 -11.76
CA TYR A 236 -3.36 -18.09 -11.62
C TYR A 236 -2.24 -18.32 -12.63
N GLU A 237 -2.46 -18.02 -13.91
CA GLU A 237 -1.45 -18.19 -14.96
C GLU A 237 -0.26 -17.25 -14.78
N SER A 238 -0.50 -16.02 -14.32
CA SER A 238 0.57 -15.08 -14.00
C SER A 238 1.47 -15.62 -12.89
N ILE A 239 0.90 -16.22 -11.84
CA ILE A 239 1.65 -16.85 -10.76
C ILE A 239 2.36 -18.11 -11.25
N ARG A 240 1.64 -18.97 -11.96
CA ARG A 240 2.12 -20.26 -12.48
C ARG A 240 3.35 -20.11 -13.37
N LYS A 241 3.40 -19.09 -14.24
CA LYS A 241 4.55 -18.81 -15.11
C LYS A 241 5.85 -18.60 -14.33
N GLY A 242 5.76 -18.18 -13.06
CA GLY A 242 6.93 -18.03 -12.18
C GLY A 242 7.48 -19.35 -11.62
N TYR A 243 6.81 -20.49 -11.81
CA TYR A 243 7.09 -21.72 -11.08
C TYR A 243 7.75 -22.87 -11.85
N GLU A 244 8.27 -22.67 -13.07
CA GLU A 244 8.86 -23.74 -13.91
C GLU A 244 8.01 -25.04 -13.98
N ALA A 245 6.70 -24.92 -13.75
CA ALA A 245 5.81 -26.07 -13.67
C ALA A 245 5.55 -26.64 -15.08
N PRO A 246 5.32 -27.97 -15.20
CA PRO A 246 5.16 -28.66 -16.50
C PRO A 246 4.05 -28.03 -17.36
N PRO A 247 3.97 -28.30 -18.67
CA PRO A 247 2.90 -27.79 -19.52
C PRO A 247 1.52 -28.08 -18.92
N ARG A 248 0.66 -27.06 -18.88
CA ARG A 248 -0.68 -27.16 -18.30
C ARG A 248 -1.54 -28.12 -19.12
N ILE A 249 -2.28 -28.98 -18.43
CA ILE A 249 -3.42 -29.68 -19.04
C ILE A 249 -4.52 -28.63 -19.22
N SER A 250 -4.71 -28.13 -20.44
CA SER A 250 -5.72 -27.10 -20.71
C SER A 250 -7.12 -27.70 -20.57
N LEU A 251 -7.75 -27.49 -19.42
CA LEU A 251 -9.13 -27.92 -19.14
C LEU A 251 -10.16 -26.90 -19.65
N TYR A 252 -9.70 -25.79 -20.22
CA TYR A 252 -10.54 -24.71 -20.73
C TYR A 252 -10.04 -24.29 -22.13
N PRO A 253 -10.93 -23.81 -23.02
CA PRO A 253 -10.55 -23.30 -24.33
C PRO A 253 -9.62 -22.07 -24.25
N PRO A 254 -8.89 -21.76 -25.35
CA PRO A 254 -7.94 -20.64 -25.41
C PRO A 254 -8.62 -19.27 -25.56
N VAL A 255 -8.12 -18.29 -24.78
CA VAL A 255 -8.67 -16.94 -24.61
C VAL A 255 -8.80 -16.15 -25.92
N VAL A 256 -10.01 -15.64 -26.18
CA VAL A 256 -10.30 -14.67 -27.25
C VAL A 256 -10.78 -13.35 -26.64
N ALA A 257 -10.26 -12.22 -27.12
CA ALA A 257 -10.72 -10.90 -26.68
C ALA A 257 -12.01 -10.52 -27.43
N GLU A 258 -13.06 -10.15 -26.69
CA GLU A 258 -14.31 -9.64 -27.24
C GLU A 258 -14.60 -8.24 -26.68
N GLU A 259 -15.04 -7.34 -27.55
CA GLU A 259 -15.51 -6.00 -27.16
C GLU A 259 -16.97 -6.07 -26.70
N LEU A 260 -17.33 -5.30 -25.67
CA LEU A 260 -18.73 -5.16 -25.28
C LEU A 260 -19.53 -4.54 -26.44
N THR A 261 -20.63 -5.19 -26.83
CA THR A 261 -21.52 -4.71 -27.88
C THR A 261 -22.33 -3.47 -27.48
N GLU A 262 -22.44 -3.20 -26.18
CA GLU A 262 -23.16 -2.05 -25.61
C GLU A 262 -22.24 -1.25 -24.68
N SER A 263 -22.38 0.08 -24.69
CA SER A 263 -21.63 0.97 -23.80
C SER A 263 -21.99 0.71 -22.34
N PRO A 264 -21.01 0.45 -21.45
CA PRO A 264 -21.28 0.15 -20.04
C PRO A 264 -21.88 1.37 -19.32
N THR A 265 -22.89 1.14 -18.49
CA THR A 265 -23.44 2.14 -17.57
C THR A 265 -22.69 2.11 -16.24
N TRP A 266 -22.20 3.28 -15.84
CA TRP A 266 -21.41 3.47 -14.63
C TRP A 266 -22.23 4.17 -13.54
N PRO A 267 -21.96 3.89 -12.25
CA PRO A 267 -22.29 4.85 -11.20
C PRO A 267 -21.71 6.23 -11.53
N THR A 268 -22.35 7.30 -11.09
CA THR A 268 -21.96 8.69 -11.43
C THR A 268 -20.49 8.97 -11.13
N LEU A 269 -20.00 8.56 -9.94
CA LEU A 269 -18.61 8.74 -9.55
C LEU A 269 -17.65 8.02 -10.52
N TRP A 270 -17.94 6.77 -10.85
CA TRP A 270 -17.14 5.99 -11.80
C TRP A 270 -17.10 6.63 -13.18
N ALA A 271 -18.24 7.12 -13.69
CA ALA A 271 -18.31 7.80 -14.98
C ALA A 271 -17.38 9.03 -15.00
N GLY A 272 -17.49 9.88 -13.97
CA GLY A 272 -16.66 11.09 -13.83
C GLY A 272 -15.18 10.75 -13.76
N VAL A 273 -14.80 9.83 -12.87
CA VAL A 273 -13.38 9.49 -12.67
C VAL A 273 -12.77 8.75 -13.86
N LEU A 274 -13.45 7.78 -14.47
CA LEU A 274 -12.93 7.07 -15.64
C LEU A 274 -12.76 7.99 -16.85
N SER A 275 -13.54 9.06 -16.96
CA SER A 275 -13.36 10.07 -18.02
C SER A 275 -11.98 10.74 -17.94
N LEU A 276 -11.44 10.93 -16.74
CA LEU A 276 -10.10 11.50 -16.53
C LEU A 276 -8.99 10.64 -17.14
N TYR A 277 -9.24 9.33 -17.33
CA TYR A 277 -8.31 8.37 -17.93
C TYR A 277 -8.59 8.12 -19.42
N ARG A 278 -9.79 8.40 -19.93
CA ARG A 278 -10.21 8.04 -21.30
C ARG A 278 -9.63 8.95 -22.40
N GLU A 279 -9.19 10.18 -22.08
CA GLU A 279 -8.93 11.24 -23.08
C GLU A 279 -7.51 11.84 -23.07
N GLN A 280 -6.51 11.16 -22.52
CA GLN A 280 -5.17 11.76 -22.35
C GLN A 280 -4.17 11.32 -23.44
N PRO A 281 -3.70 12.21 -24.35
CA PRO A 281 -2.72 11.87 -25.40
C PRO A 281 -1.33 11.50 -24.85
N LYS A 282 -1.04 11.88 -23.60
CA LYS A 282 0.05 11.36 -22.75
C LYS A 282 -0.49 11.20 -21.34
N MET A 283 -1.13 10.05 -21.06
CA MET A 283 -1.65 9.69 -19.73
C MET A 283 -0.64 10.02 -18.62
N SER A 284 -0.93 11.06 -17.83
CA SER A 284 -0.29 11.24 -16.53
C SER A 284 -1.22 10.63 -15.47
N PRO A 285 -0.94 9.40 -15.01
CA PRO A 285 -1.79 8.76 -13.99
C PRO A 285 -1.84 9.59 -12.70
N PHE A 286 -0.78 10.35 -12.41
CA PHE A 286 -0.71 11.24 -11.26
C PHE A 286 -1.65 12.44 -11.39
N LEU A 287 -1.79 13.04 -12.58
CA LEU A 287 -2.76 14.12 -12.78
C LEU A 287 -4.20 13.61 -12.63
N ALA A 288 -4.51 12.46 -13.23
CA ALA A 288 -5.83 11.85 -13.12
C ALA A 288 -6.15 11.47 -11.67
N GLY A 289 -5.22 10.83 -10.96
CA GLY A 289 -5.37 10.49 -9.55
C GLY A 289 -5.55 11.69 -8.64
N LEU A 290 -4.83 12.80 -8.88
CA LEU A 290 -4.99 14.04 -8.12
C LEU A 290 -6.37 14.66 -8.31
N ARG A 291 -6.84 14.76 -9.56
CA ARG A 291 -8.18 15.29 -9.86
C ARG A 291 -9.27 14.41 -9.26
N ALA A 292 -9.09 13.09 -9.33
CA ALA A 292 -10.06 12.14 -8.80
C ALA A 292 -10.30 12.30 -7.29
N ILE A 293 -9.32 12.77 -6.49
CA ILE A 293 -9.51 13.01 -5.03
C ILE A 293 -10.72 13.91 -4.76
N GLY A 294 -10.94 14.94 -5.59
CA GLY A 294 -12.06 15.87 -5.42
C GLY A 294 -13.43 15.24 -5.64
N GLU A 295 -13.50 14.16 -6.41
CA GLU A 295 -14.74 13.48 -6.79
C GLU A 295 -15.28 12.56 -5.68
N PHE A 296 -14.41 12.01 -4.82
CA PHE A 296 -14.83 11.07 -3.78
C PHE A 296 -15.61 11.79 -2.66
N PRO A 297 -16.70 11.21 -2.15
CA PRO A 297 -17.40 11.77 -0.99
C PRO A 297 -16.65 11.47 0.32
N GLU A 298 -16.17 10.23 0.47
CA GLU A 298 -15.60 9.73 1.71
C GLU A 298 -14.14 10.12 1.92
N ALA A 299 -13.81 10.58 3.13
CA ALA A 299 -12.44 10.97 3.47
C ALA A 299 -11.45 9.79 3.36
N ARG A 300 -11.89 8.58 3.70
CA ARG A 300 -11.04 7.37 3.66
C ARG A 300 -10.53 7.06 2.24
N ASP A 301 -11.38 7.24 1.24
CA ASP A 301 -11.05 6.99 -0.17
C ASP A 301 -10.07 8.05 -0.69
N LYS A 302 -10.29 9.32 -0.33
CA LYS A 302 -9.34 10.41 -0.59
C LYS A 302 -7.97 10.11 -0.01
N LEU A 303 -7.91 9.68 1.25
CA LEU A 303 -6.67 9.36 1.95
C LEU A 303 -5.95 8.14 1.36
N THR A 304 -6.70 7.15 0.86
CA THR A 304 -6.16 5.97 0.18
C THR A 304 -5.40 6.37 -1.09
N ILE A 305 -5.99 7.24 -1.91
CA ILE A 305 -5.36 7.77 -3.12
C ILE A 305 -4.18 8.67 -2.76
N LEU A 306 -4.38 9.61 -1.82
CA LEU A 306 -3.37 10.57 -1.41
C LEU A 306 -2.13 9.89 -0.81
N SER A 307 -2.30 8.83 -0.02
CA SER A 307 -1.20 8.04 0.53
C SER A 307 -0.25 7.54 -0.57
N SER A 308 -0.82 7.03 -1.68
CA SER A 308 -0.05 6.52 -2.81
C SER A 308 0.62 7.65 -3.60
N LEU A 309 -0.07 8.79 -3.80
CA LEU A 309 0.49 9.97 -4.46
C LEU A 309 1.67 10.57 -3.69
N VAL A 310 1.51 10.77 -2.39
CA VAL A 310 2.55 11.28 -1.48
C VAL A 310 3.73 10.32 -1.42
N SER A 311 3.47 9.01 -1.34
CA SER A 311 4.54 8.01 -1.37
C SER A 311 5.31 8.03 -2.69
N SER A 312 4.65 8.28 -3.82
CA SER A 312 5.27 8.40 -5.14
C SER A 312 6.09 9.68 -5.29
N ALA A 313 5.50 10.84 -5.00
CA ALA A 313 6.11 12.15 -5.14
C ALA A 313 7.39 12.28 -4.30
N GLY A 314 7.34 11.89 -3.02
CA GLY A 314 8.50 11.93 -2.12
C GLY A 314 9.42 10.71 -2.14
N SER A 315 9.24 9.77 -3.09
CA SER A 315 10.10 8.58 -3.16
C SER A 315 11.50 8.88 -3.69
N LEU A 316 12.44 7.96 -3.47
CA LEU A 316 13.79 8.00 -4.05
C LEU A 316 13.82 7.55 -5.54
N SER A 317 12.68 7.18 -6.15
CA SER A 317 12.64 6.74 -7.55
C SER A 317 12.65 7.93 -8.49
N HIS A 318 13.77 8.20 -9.16
CA HIS A 318 13.97 9.44 -9.93
C HIS A 318 12.89 9.72 -10.98
N ALA A 319 12.47 8.74 -11.78
CA ALA A 319 11.46 8.96 -12.82
C ALA A 319 10.06 9.16 -12.22
N VAL A 320 9.66 8.25 -11.33
CA VAL A 320 8.32 8.24 -10.71
C VAL A 320 8.11 9.45 -9.82
N SER A 321 9.08 9.76 -8.96
CA SER A 321 9.06 10.93 -8.08
C SER A 321 9.00 12.21 -8.88
N ARG A 322 9.79 12.33 -9.96
CA ARG A 322 9.76 13.51 -10.82
C ARG A 322 8.39 13.69 -11.46
N ASP A 323 7.83 12.64 -12.06
CA ASP A 323 6.57 12.74 -12.78
C ASP A 323 5.39 13.01 -11.81
N ALA A 324 5.37 12.38 -10.64
CA ALA A 324 4.38 12.62 -9.59
C ALA A 324 4.49 14.03 -8.99
N SER A 325 5.70 14.49 -8.69
CA SER A 325 5.95 15.84 -8.14
C SER A 325 5.65 16.94 -9.15
N ALA A 326 5.91 16.69 -10.44
CA ALA A 326 5.55 17.60 -11.53
C ALA A 326 4.03 17.71 -11.67
N ALA A 327 3.31 16.58 -11.62
CA ALA A 327 1.85 16.57 -11.63
C ALA A 327 1.26 17.32 -10.43
N LEU A 328 1.79 17.08 -9.22
CA LEU A 328 1.38 17.77 -7.99
C LEU A 328 1.58 19.28 -8.09
N THR A 329 2.78 19.69 -8.54
CA THR A 329 3.10 21.12 -8.73
C THR A 329 2.19 21.76 -9.77
N HIS A 330 1.96 21.08 -10.90
CA HIS A 330 1.14 21.62 -11.97
C HIS A 330 -0.31 21.79 -11.56
N SER A 331 -0.92 20.80 -10.89
CA SER A 331 -2.32 20.89 -10.45
C SER A 331 -2.50 21.98 -9.41
N LEU A 332 -1.63 22.04 -8.39
CA LEU A 332 -1.78 22.98 -7.28
C LEU A 332 -1.51 24.43 -7.69
N LYS A 333 -0.65 24.68 -8.68
CA LYS A 333 -0.41 26.06 -9.17
C LYS A 333 -1.64 26.69 -9.83
N ASN A 334 -2.61 25.88 -10.28
CA ASN A 334 -3.72 26.34 -11.11
C ASN A 334 -5.09 26.19 -10.43
N ASP A 335 -5.15 25.74 -9.18
CA ASP A 335 -6.41 25.40 -8.50
C ASP A 335 -6.34 25.68 -6.99
N ASP A 336 -6.84 26.87 -6.59
CA ASP A 336 -6.84 27.31 -5.19
C ASP A 336 -7.74 26.47 -4.28
N SER A 337 -8.81 25.88 -4.82
CA SER A 337 -9.70 24.99 -4.06
C SER A 337 -8.95 23.71 -3.70
N LEU A 338 -8.28 23.11 -4.70
CA LEU A 338 -7.48 21.91 -4.49
C LEU A 338 -6.31 22.17 -3.52
N ARG A 339 -5.71 23.37 -3.54
CA ARG A 339 -4.67 23.76 -2.56
C ARG A 339 -5.18 23.75 -1.13
N ALA A 340 -6.36 24.29 -0.88
CA ALA A 340 -6.97 24.32 0.45
C ALA A 340 -7.37 22.90 0.91
N ASP A 341 -8.00 22.12 0.02
CA ASP A 341 -8.41 20.74 0.32
C ASP A 341 -7.21 19.84 0.61
N LEU A 342 -6.16 19.94 -0.20
CA LEU A 342 -4.96 19.13 -0.03
C LEU A 342 -4.20 19.48 1.26
N ALA A 343 -4.17 20.75 1.65
CA ALA A 343 -3.55 21.18 2.90
C ALA A 343 -4.15 20.45 4.11
N ALA A 344 -5.48 20.37 4.18
CA ALA A 344 -6.17 19.63 5.22
C ALA A 344 -5.93 18.11 5.11
N LEU A 345 -6.05 17.55 3.91
CA LEU A 345 -5.92 16.11 3.69
C LEU A 345 -4.52 15.57 4.02
N VAL A 346 -3.44 16.30 3.71
CA VAL A 346 -2.06 15.87 4.00
C VAL A 346 -1.81 15.74 5.51
N LEU A 347 -2.44 16.59 6.33
CA LEU A 347 -2.37 16.52 7.80
C LEU A 347 -3.20 15.35 8.35
N VAL A 348 -4.41 15.17 7.83
CA VAL A 348 -5.28 14.03 8.20
C VAL A 348 -4.58 12.71 7.82
N LEU A 349 -3.97 12.63 6.64
CA LEU A 349 -3.22 11.46 6.18
C LEU A 349 -2.13 11.06 7.16
N ARG A 350 -1.34 12.01 7.67
CA ARG A 350 -0.30 11.71 8.65
C ARG A 350 -0.88 11.08 9.92
N ARG A 351 -2.01 11.59 10.41
CA ARG A 351 -2.69 11.11 11.63
C ARG A 351 -3.34 9.74 11.43
N GLN A 352 -3.90 9.51 10.25
CA GLN A 352 -4.69 8.32 9.92
C GLN A 352 -3.94 7.32 9.03
N ILE A 353 -2.61 7.43 8.90
CA ILE A 353 -1.87 6.57 7.97
C ILE A 353 -2.11 5.08 8.23
N THR A 354 -2.30 4.67 9.49
CA THR A 354 -2.56 3.29 9.88
C THR A 354 -3.93 2.75 9.45
N THR A 355 -4.87 3.62 9.04
CA THR A 355 -6.19 3.21 8.53
C THR A 355 -6.15 2.88 7.03
N VAL A 356 -5.20 3.46 6.29
CA VAL A 356 -5.06 3.33 4.82
C VAL A 356 -3.78 2.62 4.39
N ALA A 357 -2.86 2.34 5.31
CA ALA A 357 -1.67 1.53 5.10
C ALA A 357 -1.25 0.87 6.41
N VAL A 358 -0.77 -0.37 6.31
CA VAL A 358 -0.11 -1.04 7.43
C VAL A 358 1.37 -1.15 7.11
N PHE A 359 2.25 -1.30 8.10
CA PHE A 359 3.69 -1.45 7.88
C PHE A 359 4.24 -2.53 8.82
N PRO A 360 5.22 -3.36 8.37
CA PRO A 360 5.74 -4.45 9.20
C PRO A 360 6.45 -3.93 10.46
N THR A 361 7.18 -2.82 10.33
CA THR A 361 7.94 -2.22 11.42
C THR A 361 7.85 -0.70 11.38
N ARG A 362 8.23 -0.04 12.48
CA ARG A 362 8.41 1.43 12.49
C ARG A 362 9.42 1.88 11.44
N ALA A 363 10.47 1.09 11.20
CA ALA A 363 11.48 1.40 10.18
C ALA A 363 10.89 1.35 8.76
N ASP A 364 10.04 0.37 8.47
CA ASP A 364 9.31 0.30 7.20
C ASP A 364 8.36 1.47 7.04
N ARG A 365 7.59 1.83 8.07
CA ARG A 365 6.71 3.01 8.06
C ARG A 365 7.51 4.28 7.81
N ASP A 366 8.66 4.42 8.45
CA ASP A 366 9.54 5.56 8.26
C ASP A 366 10.04 5.65 6.81
N GLY A 367 10.52 4.54 6.22
CA GLY A 367 11.08 4.53 4.86
C GLY A 367 10.04 4.55 3.73
N ARG A 368 8.87 3.95 3.92
CA ARG A 368 7.82 3.80 2.90
C ARG A 368 6.80 4.94 2.91
N PHE A 369 6.62 5.59 4.06
CA PHE A 369 5.67 6.68 4.23
C PHE A 369 6.27 7.94 4.84
N ALA A 370 6.84 7.90 6.05
CA ALA A 370 7.16 9.14 6.76
C ALA A 370 8.20 10.00 6.03
N VAL A 371 9.25 9.38 5.48
CA VAL A 371 10.25 10.07 4.64
C VAL A 371 9.58 10.61 3.36
N PRO A 372 8.88 9.82 2.53
CA PRO A 372 8.16 10.37 1.37
C PRO A 372 7.14 11.46 1.70
N TRP A 373 6.43 11.35 2.83
CA TRP A 373 5.50 12.36 3.30
C TRP A 373 6.21 13.66 3.63
N LEU A 374 7.31 13.61 4.39
CA LEU A 374 8.14 14.79 4.69
C LEU A 374 8.73 15.40 3.41
N THR A 375 9.25 14.58 2.49
CA THR A 375 9.81 15.08 1.23
C THR A 375 8.74 15.73 0.34
N THR A 376 7.54 15.15 0.27
CA THR A 376 6.42 15.77 -0.45
C THR A 376 5.96 17.05 0.23
N LEU A 377 5.88 17.05 1.56
CA LEU A 377 5.49 18.22 2.34
C LEU A 377 6.51 19.36 2.18
N GLU A 378 7.81 19.05 2.17
CA GLU A 378 8.87 20.02 1.92
C GLU A 378 8.71 20.66 0.53
N LEU A 379 8.52 19.86 -0.53
CA LEU A 379 8.23 20.36 -1.87
C LEU A 379 7.03 21.32 -1.92
N LEU A 380 5.97 20.96 -1.19
CA LEU A 380 4.73 21.73 -1.14
C LEU A 380 4.89 23.04 -0.38
N LEU A 381 5.65 23.04 0.72
CA LEU A 381 5.98 24.23 1.49
C LEU A 381 6.95 25.14 0.72
N ASP A 382 8.03 24.58 0.19
CA ASP A 382 9.09 25.32 -0.52
C ASP A 382 8.55 26.12 -1.70
N ARG A 383 7.57 25.55 -2.41
CA ARG A 383 6.93 26.17 -3.56
C ARG A 383 5.66 26.95 -3.23
N GLU A 384 5.35 27.09 -1.94
CA GLU A 384 4.14 27.75 -1.43
C GLU A 384 2.88 27.24 -2.14
N LEU A 385 2.75 25.92 -2.29
CA LEU A 385 1.64 25.26 -3.01
C LEU A 385 0.47 24.88 -2.11
N LEU A 386 0.58 25.09 -0.80
CA LEU A 386 -0.52 24.89 0.14
C LEU A 386 -1.04 26.25 0.60
N SER A 387 -2.36 26.36 0.73
CA SER A 387 -3.01 27.54 1.31
C SER A 387 -3.16 27.30 2.81
N LEU A 388 -2.15 27.74 3.58
CA LEU A 388 -2.06 27.50 5.03
C LEU A 388 -2.29 28.78 5.82
N GLY A 389 -3.32 28.78 6.67
CA GLY A 389 -3.46 29.77 7.75
C GLY A 389 -2.50 29.52 8.92
N GLU A 390 -2.39 30.47 9.84
CA GLU A 390 -1.46 30.40 10.97
C GLU A 390 -1.65 29.14 11.84
N ASP A 391 -2.91 28.77 12.15
CA ASP A 391 -3.22 27.55 12.90
C ASP A 391 -2.82 26.26 12.15
N GLN A 392 -2.99 26.24 10.83
CA GLN A 392 -2.61 25.10 10.00
C GLN A 392 -1.08 24.96 9.93
N VAL A 393 -0.34 26.08 9.85
CA VAL A 393 1.12 26.08 9.95
C VAL A 393 1.58 25.52 11.30
N ALA A 394 0.91 25.87 12.39
CA ALA A 394 1.20 25.31 13.71
C ALA A 394 0.90 23.80 13.78
N GLU A 395 -0.15 23.30 13.11
CA GLU A 395 -0.43 21.86 13.01
C GLU A 395 0.60 21.11 12.16
N VAL A 396 0.98 21.65 11.00
CA VAL A 396 2.07 21.15 10.15
C VAL A 396 3.36 21.04 10.96
N THR A 397 3.71 22.11 11.68
CA THR A 397 4.90 22.15 12.54
C THR A 397 4.85 21.04 13.58
N ARG A 398 3.75 20.90 14.33
CA ARG A 398 3.57 19.81 15.31
C ARG A 398 3.69 18.42 14.68
N ALA A 399 3.15 18.23 13.48
CA ALA A 399 3.23 16.96 12.77
C ALA A 399 4.68 16.61 12.40
N ILE A 400 5.46 17.57 11.87
CA ILE A 400 6.88 17.38 11.55
C ILE A 400 7.69 17.08 12.82
N LEU A 401 7.53 17.91 13.86
CA LEU A 401 8.24 17.73 15.13
C LEU A 401 8.01 16.34 15.75
N ALA A 402 6.78 15.84 15.65
CA ALA A 402 6.44 14.50 16.14
C ALA A 402 7.08 13.38 15.32
N GLU A 403 7.42 13.59 14.04
CA GLU A 403 8.22 12.64 13.27
C GLU A 403 9.72 12.67 13.64
N CYS A 404 10.23 13.82 14.06
CA CYS A 404 11.64 13.96 14.46
C CYS A 404 11.88 13.42 15.89
N ARG A 405 10.93 13.61 16.80
CA ARG A 405 11.07 13.30 18.24
C ARG A 405 11.42 11.82 18.46
N GLY A 406 12.60 11.56 19.03
CA GLY A 406 13.08 10.21 19.35
C GLY A 406 13.33 9.32 18.13
N SER A 407 13.46 9.88 16.92
CA SER A 407 13.82 9.11 15.74
C SER A 407 15.33 8.95 15.63
N ARG A 408 15.77 7.75 15.25
CA ARG A 408 17.17 7.44 14.88
C ARG A 408 17.34 7.28 13.36
N ASN A 409 16.27 7.45 12.59
CA ASN A 409 16.31 7.28 11.15
C ASN A 409 16.91 8.54 10.51
N VAL A 410 18.17 8.45 10.06
CA VAL A 410 18.91 9.57 9.45
C VAL A 410 18.14 10.17 8.26
N GLY A 411 17.54 9.35 7.39
CA GLY A 411 16.76 9.85 6.25
C GLY A 411 15.56 10.69 6.69
N LYS A 412 14.86 10.25 7.74
CA LYS A 412 13.72 10.97 8.31
C LYS A 412 14.13 12.27 9.00
N LEU A 413 15.20 12.25 9.79
CA LEU A 413 15.73 13.44 10.45
C LEU A 413 16.21 14.50 9.45
N ARG A 414 16.81 14.08 8.32
CA ARG A 414 17.19 14.98 7.23
C ARG A 414 15.97 15.61 6.54
N ALA A 415 14.92 14.83 6.28
CA ALA A 415 13.68 15.35 5.71
C ALA A 415 12.96 16.31 6.68
N CYS A 416 12.95 15.97 7.97
CA CYS A 416 12.53 16.86 9.06
C CYS A 416 13.27 18.20 9.02
N ALA A 417 14.61 18.16 8.96
CA ALA A 417 15.43 19.37 8.90
C ALA A 417 15.04 20.26 7.71
N ALA A 418 14.88 19.68 6.52
CA ALA A 418 14.47 20.41 5.32
C ALA A 418 13.09 21.08 5.48
N CYS A 419 12.08 20.37 5.99
CA CYS A 419 10.76 20.96 6.26
C CYS A 419 10.84 22.10 7.28
N LEU A 420 11.55 21.89 8.40
CA LEU A 420 11.66 22.87 9.48
C LEU A 420 12.45 24.11 9.04
N SER A 421 13.51 23.94 8.24
CA SER A 421 14.23 25.06 7.62
C SER A 421 13.29 25.85 6.70
N THR A 422 12.48 25.17 5.89
CA THR A 422 11.49 25.83 5.02
C THR A 422 10.47 26.64 5.83
N LEU A 423 9.98 26.12 6.95
CA LEU A 423 9.07 26.85 7.84
C LEU A 423 9.75 28.01 8.57
N HIS A 424 11.04 27.88 8.88
CA HIS A 424 11.80 28.91 9.59
C HIS A 424 12.12 30.13 8.71
N PHE A 425 12.57 29.88 7.48
CA PHE A 425 13.00 30.93 6.55
C PHE A 425 11.90 31.41 5.61
N GLY A 426 10.96 30.52 5.25
CA GLY A 426 9.91 30.82 4.27
C GLY A 426 8.89 31.86 4.73
N MET A 427 8.03 32.30 3.80
CA MET A 427 7.04 33.36 4.02
C MET A 427 5.75 32.85 4.68
N PHE A 428 5.86 32.11 5.79
CA PHE A 428 4.70 31.60 6.51
C PHE A 428 4.32 32.48 7.71
N SER A 429 3.02 32.62 7.98
CA SER A 429 2.56 33.12 9.28
C SER A 429 2.69 32.00 10.29
N VAL A 430 3.71 32.08 11.14
CA VAL A 430 4.03 31.08 12.16
C VAL A 430 3.79 31.69 13.54
N THR A 431 2.98 31.01 14.37
CA THR A 431 2.78 31.42 15.77
C THR A 431 4.11 31.49 16.52
N VAL A 432 4.14 32.25 17.62
CA VAL A 432 5.35 32.39 18.45
C VAL A 432 5.80 31.03 18.98
N GLU A 433 4.86 30.19 19.42
CA GLU A 433 5.13 28.87 19.97
C GLU A 433 5.71 27.93 18.91
N ALA A 434 5.12 27.91 17.72
CA ALA A 434 5.61 27.09 16.61
C ALA A 434 7.01 27.55 16.16
N ARG A 435 7.27 28.86 16.12
CA ARG A 435 8.58 29.41 15.79
C ARG A 435 9.65 29.02 16.81
N THR A 436 9.33 29.08 18.10
CA THR A 436 10.23 28.65 19.17
C THR A 436 10.54 27.16 19.05
N ALA A 437 9.52 26.31 18.86
CA ALA A 437 9.72 24.87 18.72
C ALA A 437 10.55 24.48 17.48
N VAL A 438 10.38 25.20 16.37
CA VAL A 438 11.22 25.05 15.16
C VAL A 438 12.67 25.40 15.46
N LYS A 439 12.92 26.54 16.12
CA LYS A 439 14.28 26.98 16.50
C LYS A 439 14.95 25.97 17.45
N GLU A 440 14.25 25.54 18.50
CA GLU A 440 14.72 24.53 19.45
C GLU A 440 15.12 23.23 18.74
N THR A 441 14.33 22.79 17.77
CA THR A 441 14.60 21.54 17.06
C THR A 441 15.74 21.69 16.05
N LEU A 442 15.78 22.77 15.26
CA LEU A 442 16.84 22.98 14.27
C LEU A 442 18.19 23.22 14.95
N PHE A 443 18.28 24.28 15.76
CA PHE A 443 19.53 24.73 16.37
C PHE A 443 19.87 23.92 17.61
N GLY A 444 18.90 23.67 18.50
CA GLY A 444 19.15 23.00 19.77
C GLY A 444 19.29 21.48 19.70
N ARG A 445 18.87 20.83 18.61
CA ARG A 445 18.86 19.36 18.50
C ARG A 445 19.50 18.81 17.23
N LEU A 446 19.04 19.25 16.05
CA LEU A 446 19.46 18.64 14.78
C LEU A 446 20.86 19.08 14.35
N LEU A 447 21.19 20.37 14.55
CA LEU A 447 22.51 20.93 14.22
C LEU A 447 23.64 20.36 15.10
N CYS A 448 23.33 19.92 16.32
CA CYS A 448 24.26 19.27 17.25
C CYS A 448 24.02 17.75 17.41
N HIS A 449 23.26 17.13 16.50
CA HIS A 449 22.89 15.72 16.60
C HIS A 449 24.11 14.79 16.58
N GLY A 450 24.05 13.65 17.28
CA GLY A 450 25.19 12.72 17.39
C GLY A 450 25.70 12.16 16.05
N PHE A 451 24.82 12.05 15.04
CA PHE A 451 25.21 11.57 13.70
C PHE A 451 25.65 12.72 12.78
N PRO A 452 26.91 12.74 12.28
CA PRO A 452 27.46 13.78 11.41
C PRO A 452 26.60 14.12 10.17
N LYS A 453 26.03 13.09 9.54
CA LYS A 453 25.17 13.24 8.35
C LYS A 453 23.88 14.03 8.63
N VAL A 454 23.39 14.03 9.86
CA VAL A 454 22.22 14.84 10.25
C VAL A 454 22.65 16.29 10.41
N ARG A 455 23.72 16.56 11.18
CA ARG A 455 24.23 17.93 11.39
C ARG A 455 24.55 18.63 10.08
N HIS A 456 25.33 17.99 9.21
CA HIS A 456 25.67 18.52 7.89
C HIS A 456 24.44 18.81 7.03
N ALA A 457 23.46 17.88 7.00
CA ALA A 457 22.24 18.09 6.24
C ALA A 457 21.37 19.22 6.82
N THR A 458 21.35 19.39 8.14
CA THR A 458 20.66 20.50 8.80
C THR A 458 21.31 21.84 8.47
N ALA A 459 22.64 21.95 8.63
CA ALA A 459 23.38 23.16 8.25
C ALA A 459 23.17 23.52 6.78
N LYS A 460 23.29 22.53 5.89
CA LYS A 460 23.05 22.68 4.45
C LYS A 460 21.63 23.16 4.16
N ALA A 461 20.61 22.52 4.73
CA ALA A 461 19.22 22.89 4.50
C ALA A 461 18.93 24.31 4.99
N MET A 462 19.46 24.69 6.16
CA MET A 462 19.31 26.05 6.68
C MET A 462 19.95 27.08 5.76
N TYR A 463 21.16 26.81 5.27
CA TYR A 463 21.85 27.68 4.33
C TYR A 463 21.06 27.83 3.01
N GLU A 464 20.69 26.72 2.37
CA GLU A 464 19.95 26.74 1.10
C GLU A 464 18.63 27.52 1.21
N LYS A 465 17.88 27.32 2.29
CA LYS A 465 16.60 28.04 2.51
C LYS A 465 16.79 29.51 2.89
N SER A 466 17.86 29.85 3.61
CA SER A 466 18.18 31.24 3.91
C SER A 466 18.45 32.06 2.64
N LEU A 467 19.18 31.48 1.66
CA LEU A 467 19.47 32.12 0.38
C LEU A 467 18.22 32.40 -0.46
N GLN A 468 17.21 31.55 -0.34
CA GLN A 468 15.97 31.67 -1.10
C GLN A 468 15.05 32.77 -0.56
N CYS A 469 15.28 33.24 0.66
CA CYS A 469 14.43 34.20 1.34
C CYS A 469 15.09 35.58 1.32
N ALA A 470 14.54 36.52 0.56
CA ALA A 470 15.02 37.91 0.47
C ALA A 470 14.78 38.75 1.75
N ARG A 471 14.43 38.13 2.88
CA ARG A 471 14.38 38.83 4.17
C ARG A 471 15.82 39.05 4.61
N ASP A 472 16.12 40.24 5.12
CA ASP A 472 17.33 40.48 5.91
C ASP A 472 17.47 39.31 6.89
N VAL A 473 18.45 38.46 6.64
CA VAL A 473 18.79 37.38 7.56
C VAL A 473 19.24 38.12 8.80
N ALA A 474 18.36 38.23 9.79
CA ALA A 474 18.52 39.13 10.93
C ALA A 474 19.76 38.83 11.81
N ASP A 475 20.60 37.89 11.41
CA ASP A 475 21.83 37.48 12.07
C ASP A 475 22.82 36.86 11.05
N GLU A 476 23.34 37.66 10.10
CA GLU A 476 24.33 37.23 9.09
C GLU A 476 25.52 36.48 9.72
N GLU A 477 25.99 36.94 10.88
CA GLU A 477 27.11 36.36 11.63
C GLU A 477 26.81 34.93 12.11
N THR A 478 25.57 34.64 12.54
CA THR A 478 25.16 33.26 12.86
C THR A 478 25.24 32.34 11.66
N PHE A 479 24.93 32.82 10.45
CA PHE A 479 25.00 31.99 9.25
C PHE A 479 26.43 31.80 8.74
N GLU A 480 27.27 32.82 8.81
CA GLU A 480 28.71 32.67 8.55
C GLU A 480 29.30 31.57 9.44
N MET A 481 29.00 31.60 10.74
CA MET A 481 29.42 30.52 11.66
C MET A 481 28.91 29.14 11.23
N ILE A 482 27.65 29.02 10.78
CA ILE A 482 27.09 27.74 10.32
C ILE A 482 27.78 27.23 9.05
N ILE A 483 28.15 28.12 8.13
CA ILE A 483 28.75 27.76 6.84
C ILE A 483 30.23 27.40 7.00
N GLU A 484 30.97 28.15 7.83
CA GLU A 484 32.41 27.93 8.04
C GLU A 484 32.70 26.70 8.90
N THR A 485 31.74 26.25 9.70
CA THR A 485 31.91 25.09 10.57
C THR A 485 31.77 23.78 9.78
N ASP A 486 32.77 22.90 9.90
CA ASP A 486 32.62 21.52 9.44
C ASP A 486 31.80 20.70 10.45
N TRP A 487 30.50 20.59 10.17
CA TRP A 487 29.56 19.82 10.98
C TRP A 487 29.77 18.30 10.91
N THR A 488 30.68 17.81 10.07
CA THR A 488 30.99 16.37 9.98
C THR A 488 32.08 15.92 10.94
N GLU A 489 32.86 16.88 11.46
CA GLU A 489 33.96 16.66 12.40
C GLU A 489 33.51 16.26 13.80
N ASP A 490 34.49 15.90 14.63
CA ASP A 490 34.31 15.56 16.04
C ASP A 490 33.74 16.72 16.86
N LYS A 491 33.08 16.37 17.98
CA LYS A 491 32.36 17.32 18.85
C LYS A 491 33.21 18.52 19.27
N THR A 492 34.50 18.31 19.52
CA THR A 492 35.46 19.34 19.91
C THR A 492 35.62 20.46 18.86
N ALA A 493 35.37 20.17 17.58
CA ALA A 493 35.53 21.13 16.49
C ALA A 493 34.34 22.10 16.36
N TRP A 494 33.13 21.69 16.77
CA TRP A 494 31.91 22.49 16.55
C TRP A 494 31.15 22.87 17.82
N GLU A 495 31.42 22.26 18.98
CA GLU A 495 30.65 22.48 20.22
C GLU A 495 30.67 23.93 20.73
N GLU A 496 31.83 24.59 20.65
CA GLU A 496 31.94 26.00 21.05
C GLU A 496 31.17 26.91 20.09
N VAL A 497 31.27 26.65 18.78
CA VAL A 497 30.55 27.41 17.74
C VAL A 497 29.04 27.22 17.89
N HIS A 498 28.61 25.98 18.11
CA HIS A 498 27.21 25.64 18.36
C HIS A 498 26.65 26.35 19.60
N SER A 499 27.41 26.39 20.69
CA SER A 499 27.02 27.10 21.92
C SER A 499 26.84 28.60 21.68
N LYS A 500 27.74 29.22 20.90
CA LYS A 500 27.63 30.63 20.47
C LYS A 500 26.36 30.85 19.65
N ILE A 501 26.09 30.00 18.65
CA ILE A 501 24.88 30.04 17.82
C ILE A 501 23.61 29.93 18.69
N CYS A 502 23.54 28.95 19.59
CA CYS A 502 22.41 28.77 20.51
C CYS A 502 22.15 30.00 21.36
N SER A 503 23.20 30.64 21.88
CA SER A 503 23.08 31.86 22.68
C SER A 503 22.50 33.05 21.89
N ARG A 504 22.91 33.21 20.63
CA ARG A 504 22.40 34.26 19.72
C ARG A 504 20.95 34.04 19.32
N VAL A 505 20.60 32.79 19.00
CA VAL A 505 19.23 32.43 18.56
C VAL A 505 18.24 32.38 19.73
N GLY A 506 18.73 32.29 20.98
CA GLY A 506 17.92 32.22 22.20
C GLY A 506 17.36 30.83 22.48
N VAL A 507 18.16 29.78 22.24
CA VAL A 507 17.77 28.37 22.36
C VAL A 507 18.72 27.62 23.28
N GLN A 508 18.19 26.68 24.08
CA GLN A 508 19.02 25.75 24.85
C GLN A 508 19.38 24.50 24.02
N ALA A 509 20.62 24.05 24.12
CA ALA A 509 21.05 22.80 23.52
C ALA A 509 20.39 21.62 24.24
N SER A 510 19.75 20.75 23.46
CA SER A 510 19.24 19.45 23.88
C SER A 510 20.14 18.39 23.25
N ALA A 511 21.12 17.92 24.03
CA ALA A 511 21.76 16.66 23.69
C ALA A 511 20.69 15.57 23.83
N ASP A 512 20.52 14.73 22.80
CA ASP A 512 19.84 13.44 23.00
C ASP A 512 20.76 12.64 23.95
N GLU A 513 20.60 12.78 25.26
CA GLU A 513 21.18 11.84 26.23
C GLU A 513 20.68 10.44 25.86
N GLU A 514 21.61 9.51 25.64
CA GLU A 514 21.31 8.11 25.40
C GLU A 514 20.58 7.52 26.61
N ALA A 515 19.25 7.65 26.66
CA ALA A 515 18.46 6.88 27.60
C ALA A 515 18.64 5.39 27.25
N PRO A 516 19.08 4.54 28.20
CA PRO A 516 19.18 3.10 27.97
C PRO A 516 17.79 2.57 27.63
N VAL A 517 17.71 1.79 26.56
CA VAL A 517 16.46 1.18 26.10
C VAL A 517 15.97 0.22 27.19
N SER A 518 15.00 0.63 28.01
CA SER A 518 14.19 -0.35 28.73
C SER A 518 13.27 -0.99 27.70
N LEU A 519 13.49 -2.28 27.45
CA LEU A 519 12.57 -3.13 26.71
C LEU A 519 11.31 -3.34 27.57
N SER A 520 10.42 -2.35 27.61
CA SER A 520 9.14 -2.52 28.30
C SER A 520 8.08 -1.53 27.83
N ALA A 521 7.40 -1.87 26.74
CA ALA A 521 5.93 -1.95 26.67
C ALA A 521 5.53 -2.37 25.25
N PRO A 522 4.65 -3.36 25.07
CA PRO A 522 4.10 -3.65 23.76
C PRO A 522 3.25 -2.43 23.35
N SER A 523 3.66 -1.76 22.28
CA SER A 523 2.78 -0.84 21.56
C SER A 523 1.57 -1.67 21.14
N HIS A 524 0.40 -1.38 21.70
CA HIS A 524 -0.85 -1.96 21.26
C HIS A 524 -0.99 -1.69 19.75
N VAL A 525 -0.80 -2.73 18.96
CA VAL A 525 -1.15 -2.71 17.54
C VAL A 525 -2.67 -2.73 17.52
N PHE A 526 -3.29 -1.76 16.86
CA PHE A 526 -4.74 -1.79 16.61
C PHE A 526 -5.05 -3.07 15.84
N GLY A 527 -5.71 -4.01 16.49
CA GLY A 527 -5.92 -5.36 15.99
C GLY A 527 -7.36 -5.57 15.54
N TYR A 528 -7.62 -6.69 14.87
CA TYR A 528 -8.94 -7.11 14.38
C TYR A 528 -10.06 -7.04 15.44
N ALA A 529 -9.73 -7.18 16.73
CA ALA A 529 -10.68 -7.09 17.84
C ALA A 529 -11.27 -5.69 18.06
N ASP A 530 -10.58 -4.63 17.60
CA ASP A 530 -11.06 -3.26 17.69
C ASP A 530 -12.05 -2.93 16.56
N PHE A 531 -12.00 -3.67 15.45
CA PHE A 531 -12.92 -3.54 14.31
C PHE A 531 -14.31 -4.12 14.58
N VAL A 532 -14.42 -5.12 15.47
CA VAL A 532 -15.68 -5.81 15.79
C VAL A 532 -16.50 -5.07 16.87
N LYS A 533 -15.88 -4.16 17.63
CA LYS A 533 -16.54 -3.47 18.75
C LYS A 533 -17.36 -2.24 18.36
N GLU A 534 -17.19 -1.70 17.16
CA GLU A 534 -18.00 -0.57 16.65
C GLU A 534 -19.28 -0.99 15.90
N GLU A 535 -19.48 -2.29 15.61
CA GLU A 535 -20.69 -2.80 14.95
C GLU A 535 -21.83 -3.21 15.92
N TYR A 536 -21.67 -3.02 17.23
CA TYR A 536 -22.70 -3.28 18.24
C TYR A 536 -22.88 -2.12 19.23
N ARG A 537 -23.11 -0.92 18.71
CA ARG A 537 -23.83 0.15 19.42
C ARG A 537 -24.79 0.90 18.49
#